data_AF-A0A1Y3A4U2-F1
#
_entry.id   AF-A0A1Y3A4U2-F1
#
_cell.length_a   1.000
_cell.length_b   1.000
_cell.length_c   1.000
_cell.angle_alpha   90.00
_cell.angle_beta   90.00
_cell.angle_gamma   90.00
#
_symmetry.space_group_name_H-M   'P 1'
#
loop_
_entity.id
_entity.type
_entity.pdbx_description
1 polymer ?
#
loop_
_entity_poly.entity_id
_entity_poly.type
_entity_poly.pdbx_seq_one_letter_code
_entity_poly.pdbx_strand_id
1 'polypeptide(L)'
;MSEDDATATDHAKNPRPLRTDLRPIVEAVRDADAAAFVAVGDRFDDDLRYLSRFAGPDRPSALVVVPTGEATADTVGRAVLCAPALFGEQAEREFVASARASHESGSGGPTDDEVGFHDGVAREVRTERVGDHAGERAAAAAADPAGGASGDGERVLTPASIPHDAAVYLERAGFEPASTEAVATARARKTPAERDRIRRVQRATVAGIARAEAVLADCEAVDEGSEETAAGRADDDRRPPLRWDGEPLTTERLRREVNAALAARGVRDAGNTVIGAGPSAADLHYVGDDPVRPGETVLLDVSPRGPDGYYGDATRTFVVDGDGGWARRAYVAVEAAREAALDEVEPGVPAKTVHGEAAAELAAYGFDPNAGEGEAGFTHGTGHGVGVSLHE
;
A
#
# COMPACT_ATOMS: atom_id res chain seq x y z
N MET A 1 -25.63 -9.88 16.88
CA MET A 1 -24.45 -10.32 16.13
C MET A 1 -24.97 -11.13 14.96
N SER A 2 -24.94 -10.58 13.76
CA SER A 2 -25.31 -11.28 12.53
C SER A 2 -24.29 -12.38 12.24
N GLU A 3 -24.67 -13.40 11.46
CA GLU A 3 -23.77 -14.48 11.02
C GLU A 3 -22.52 -13.94 10.29
N ASP A 4 -22.60 -12.77 9.66
CA ASP A 4 -21.46 -12.04 9.05
C ASP A 4 -20.40 -11.57 10.07
N ASP A 5 -20.81 -11.28 11.31
CA ASP A 5 -19.91 -10.79 12.37
C ASP A 5 -19.14 -11.96 13.03
N ALA A 6 -19.75 -13.16 13.01
CA ALA A 6 -19.14 -14.40 13.48
C ALA A 6 -18.12 -14.98 12.48
N THR A 7 -18.35 -14.86 11.17
CA THR A 7 -17.40 -15.28 10.13
C THR A 7 -16.23 -14.29 9.99
N ALA A 8 -16.47 -12.99 10.15
CA ALA A 8 -15.43 -11.96 10.17
C ALA A 8 -14.44 -12.11 11.33
N THR A 9 -14.92 -12.58 12.50
CA THR A 9 -14.08 -12.82 13.68
C THR A 9 -13.24 -14.09 13.58
N ASP A 10 -13.67 -15.09 12.80
CA ASP A 10 -12.91 -16.33 12.57
C ASP A 10 -11.80 -16.16 11.52
N HIS A 11 -12.10 -15.48 10.41
CA HIS A 11 -11.08 -15.10 9.39
C HIS A 11 -10.02 -14.12 9.92
N ALA A 12 -10.31 -13.37 10.99
CA ALA A 12 -9.34 -12.51 11.64
C ALA A 12 -8.26 -13.29 12.41
N LYS A 13 -8.54 -14.54 12.83
CA LYS A 13 -7.60 -15.38 13.58
C LYS A 13 -6.72 -16.24 12.67
N ASN A 14 -7.24 -16.65 11.50
CA ASN A 14 -6.47 -17.42 10.52
C ASN A 14 -6.73 -16.87 9.10
N PRO A 15 -5.97 -15.85 8.67
CA PRO A 15 -6.20 -15.22 7.37
C PRO A 15 -5.87 -16.19 6.24
N ARG A 16 -6.64 -16.12 5.15
CA ARG A 16 -6.42 -16.94 3.95
C ARG A 16 -4.96 -16.86 3.49
N PRO A 17 -4.37 -17.97 3.00
CA PRO A 17 -3.03 -17.97 2.45
C PRO A 17 -2.90 -16.94 1.33
N LEU A 18 -1.90 -16.07 1.45
CA LEU A 18 -1.60 -15.08 0.43
C LEU A 18 -0.78 -15.75 -0.67
N ARG A 19 -1.28 -15.71 -1.91
CA ARG A 19 -0.63 -16.30 -3.09
C ARG A 19 -0.69 -15.32 -4.26
N THR A 20 0.13 -15.57 -5.27
CA THR A 20 0.12 -14.81 -6.52
C THR A 20 -0.14 -15.74 -7.67
N ASP A 21 -1.17 -15.42 -8.43
CA ASP A 21 -1.44 -16.06 -9.72
C ASP A 21 -0.50 -15.45 -10.77
N LEU A 22 0.46 -16.24 -11.25
CA LEU A 22 1.41 -15.79 -12.27
C LEU A 22 0.90 -16.02 -13.70
N ARG A 23 -0.31 -16.58 -13.90
CA ARG A 23 -0.88 -16.78 -15.25
C ARG A 23 -0.99 -15.50 -16.07
N PRO A 24 -1.44 -14.35 -15.52
CA PRO A 24 -1.49 -13.11 -16.30
C PRO A 24 -0.12 -12.67 -16.82
N ILE A 25 0.95 -12.98 -16.09
CA ILE A 25 2.33 -12.69 -16.52
C ILE A 25 2.75 -13.64 -17.63
N VAL A 26 2.47 -14.94 -17.49
CA VAL A 26 2.73 -15.94 -18.54
C VAL A 26 1.98 -15.62 -19.83
N GLU A 27 0.71 -15.22 -19.73
CA GLU A 27 -0.13 -14.79 -20.86
C GLU A 27 0.45 -13.54 -21.52
N ALA A 28 0.84 -12.53 -20.76
CA ALA A 28 1.46 -11.32 -21.30
C ALA A 28 2.76 -11.63 -22.08
N VAL A 29 3.58 -12.55 -21.58
CA VAL A 29 4.81 -12.97 -22.29
C VAL A 29 4.47 -13.66 -23.61
N ARG A 30 3.47 -14.56 -23.62
CA ARG A 30 3.01 -15.24 -24.85
C ARG A 30 2.40 -14.27 -25.86
N ASP A 31 1.53 -13.38 -25.42
CA ASP A 31 0.83 -12.42 -26.29
C ASP A 31 1.81 -11.42 -26.93
N ALA A 32 2.92 -11.12 -26.25
CA ALA A 32 3.97 -10.22 -26.75
C ALA A 32 5.04 -10.92 -27.60
N ASP A 33 4.94 -12.24 -27.79
CA ASP A 33 5.97 -13.10 -28.40
C ASP A 33 7.35 -12.86 -27.77
N ALA A 34 7.37 -12.76 -26.44
CA ALA A 34 8.56 -12.52 -25.64
C ALA A 34 9.10 -13.84 -25.07
N ALA A 35 10.41 -13.89 -24.84
CA ALA A 35 11.08 -15.05 -24.26
C ALA A 35 10.77 -15.22 -22.77
N ALA A 36 10.68 -14.11 -22.04
CA ALA A 36 10.46 -14.12 -20.60
C ALA A 36 9.87 -12.79 -20.11
N PHE A 37 9.39 -12.79 -18.87
CA PHE A 37 9.20 -11.61 -18.06
C PHE A 37 10.29 -11.55 -16.98
N VAL A 38 10.87 -10.37 -16.76
CA VAL A 38 11.94 -10.12 -15.79
C VAL A 38 11.59 -8.93 -14.90
N ALA A 39 11.54 -9.17 -13.60
CA ALA A 39 11.47 -8.12 -12.58
C ALA A 39 12.72 -8.17 -11.71
N VAL A 40 13.31 -7.01 -11.40
CA VAL A 40 14.50 -6.86 -10.55
C VAL A 40 14.24 -5.75 -9.55
N GLY A 41 14.53 -5.99 -8.29
CA GLY A 41 14.26 -5.07 -7.19
C GLY A 41 14.71 -5.65 -5.85
N ASP A 42 14.44 -4.96 -4.75
CA ASP A 42 14.75 -5.41 -3.39
C ASP A 42 13.47 -5.44 -2.52
N ARG A 43 13.62 -5.49 -1.20
CA ARG A 43 12.49 -5.50 -0.26
C ARG A 43 11.54 -4.30 -0.36
N PHE A 44 11.95 -3.21 -0.99
CA PHE A 44 11.14 -2.01 -1.19
C PHE A 44 10.41 -2.02 -2.54
N ASP A 45 10.67 -2.99 -3.41
CA ASP A 45 9.99 -3.15 -4.68
C ASP A 45 8.65 -3.91 -4.50
N ASP A 46 7.56 -3.18 -4.65
CA ASP A 46 6.22 -3.70 -4.41
C ASP A 46 5.73 -4.67 -5.50
N ASP A 47 6.19 -4.50 -6.75
CA ASP A 47 5.90 -5.41 -7.85
C ASP A 47 6.58 -6.75 -7.61
N LEU A 48 7.87 -6.73 -7.28
CA LEU A 48 8.62 -7.94 -6.96
C LEU A 48 8.06 -8.64 -5.73
N ARG A 49 7.67 -7.88 -4.69
CA ARG A 49 6.99 -8.42 -3.52
C ARG A 49 5.64 -9.04 -3.88
N TYR A 50 4.85 -8.41 -4.73
CA TYR A 50 3.59 -8.96 -5.22
C TYR A 50 3.82 -10.28 -5.95
N LEU A 51 4.73 -10.29 -6.91
CA LEU A 51 4.98 -11.43 -7.79
C LEU A 51 5.57 -12.63 -7.03
N SER A 52 6.51 -12.38 -6.11
CA SER A 52 7.27 -13.44 -5.44
C SER A 52 6.77 -13.79 -4.03
N ARG A 53 6.03 -12.88 -3.37
CA ARG A 53 5.72 -12.92 -1.92
C ARG A 53 6.94 -13.00 -1.00
N PHE A 54 8.14 -12.94 -1.56
CA PHE A 54 9.39 -12.95 -0.84
C PHE A 54 9.63 -11.56 -0.23
N ALA A 55 9.71 -11.48 1.10
CA ALA A 55 9.92 -10.21 1.78
C ALA A 55 11.36 -9.70 1.62
N GLY A 56 12.32 -10.62 1.54
CA GLY A 56 13.71 -10.36 1.23
C GLY A 56 14.46 -9.36 2.11
N PRO A 57 15.77 -9.22 1.91
CA PRO A 57 16.58 -8.17 2.51
C PRO A 57 16.58 -6.87 1.69
N ASP A 58 17.23 -5.85 2.23
CA ASP A 58 17.70 -4.66 1.49
C ASP A 58 18.87 -5.03 0.56
N ARG A 59 18.64 -5.97 -0.36
CA ARG A 59 19.57 -6.38 -1.42
C ARG A 59 18.80 -6.82 -2.65
N PRO A 60 19.27 -6.47 -3.87
CA PRO A 60 18.61 -6.84 -5.11
C PRO A 60 18.43 -8.35 -5.31
N SER A 61 17.22 -8.72 -5.68
CA SER A 61 16.79 -10.04 -6.15
C SER A 61 16.12 -9.89 -7.52
N ALA A 62 15.94 -11.01 -8.23
CA ALA A 62 15.27 -10.99 -9.52
C ALA A 62 14.24 -12.12 -9.59
N LEU A 63 13.12 -11.87 -10.26
CA LEU A 63 12.14 -12.87 -10.63
C LEU A 63 12.09 -12.96 -12.15
N VAL A 64 12.24 -14.18 -12.67
CA VAL A 64 12.13 -14.47 -14.10
C VAL A 64 10.98 -15.45 -14.33
N VAL A 65 10.04 -15.11 -15.20
CA VAL A 65 8.89 -15.95 -15.57
C VAL A 65 8.98 -16.31 -17.05
N VAL A 66 9.01 -17.60 -17.36
CA VAL A 66 9.17 -18.13 -18.72
C VAL A 66 7.99 -19.05 -19.05
N PRO A 67 7.27 -18.85 -20.17
CA PRO A 67 6.20 -19.75 -20.59
C PRO A 67 6.78 -21.11 -21.01
N THR A 68 6.02 -22.19 -20.83
CA THR A 68 6.36 -23.50 -21.42
C THR A 68 5.96 -23.54 -22.89
N GLY A 69 6.79 -24.15 -23.74
CA GLY A 69 6.60 -24.24 -25.19
C GLY A 69 5.47 -25.18 -25.64
N GLU A 70 5.24 -26.27 -24.89
CA GLU A 70 4.02 -27.08 -25.00
C GLU A 70 3.32 -27.04 -23.64
N ALA A 71 2.18 -26.35 -23.55
CA ALA A 71 1.35 -26.41 -22.36
C ALA A 71 0.82 -27.84 -22.22
N THR A 72 1.44 -28.64 -21.35
CA THR A 72 0.77 -29.84 -20.84
C THR A 72 -0.44 -29.39 -20.02
N ALA A 73 -1.40 -30.28 -19.79
CA ALA A 73 -2.62 -29.95 -19.04
C ALA A 73 -2.36 -29.31 -17.66
N ASP A 74 -1.16 -29.52 -17.09
CA ASP A 74 -0.82 -29.14 -15.73
C ASP A 74 0.33 -28.10 -15.61
N THR A 75 1.00 -27.66 -16.67
CA THR A 75 2.09 -26.65 -16.54
C THR A 75 2.12 -25.65 -17.69
N VAL A 76 1.87 -24.39 -17.35
CA VAL A 76 1.80 -23.27 -18.30
C VAL A 76 3.08 -22.43 -18.32
N GLY A 77 3.94 -22.52 -17.29
CA GLY A 77 5.16 -21.74 -17.21
C GLY A 77 6.08 -22.16 -16.05
N ARG A 78 7.24 -21.52 -15.99
CA ARG A 78 8.23 -21.64 -14.91
C ARG A 78 8.57 -20.25 -14.36
N ALA A 79 8.74 -20.13 -13.05
CA ALA A 79 9.17 -18.90 -12.39
C ALA A 79 10.38 -19.17 -11.50
N VAL A 80 11.43 -18.36 -11.68
CA VAL A 80 12.73 -18.49 -11.00
C VAL A 80 12.96 -17.25 -10.16
N LEU A 81 13.08 -17.42 -8.84
CA LEU A 81 13.46 -16.35 -7.92
C LEU A 81 14.98 -16.43 -7.64
N CYS A 82 15.74 -15.48 -8.17
CA CYS A 82 17.17 -15.33 -7.95
C CYS A 82 17.44 -14.56 -6.65
N ALA A 83 17.33 -15.25 -5.52
CA ALA A 83 17.44 -14.69 -4.17
C ALA A 83 18.92 -14.51 -3.74
N PRO A 84 19.22 -13.55 -2.85
CA PRO A 84 20.54 -13.43 -2.24
C PRO A 84 20.89 -14.70 -1.44
N ALA A 85 22.15 -15.15 -1.50
CA ALA A 85 22.58 -16.48 -1.01
C ALA A 85 22.19 -16.81 0.44
N LEU A 86 22.22 -15.82 1.35
CA LEU A 86 21.87 -16.01 2.77
C LEU A 86 20.36 -16.15 3.02
N PHE A 87 19.53 -15.96 1.98
CA PHE A 87 18.08 -15.93 2.08
C PHE A 87 17.41 -17.04 1.26
N GLY A 88 18.17 -18.01 0.74
CA GLY A 88 17.65 -19.13 -0.04
C GLY A 88 16.53 -19.90 0.68
N GLU A 89 16.73 -20.26 1.95
CA GLU A 89 15.71 -20.96 2.73
C GLU A 89 14.45 -20.11 2.96
N GLN A 90 14.60 -18.80 3.13
CA GLN A 90 13.45 -17.90 3.26
C GLN A 90 12.68 -17.82 1.94
N ALA A 91 13.39 -17.63 0.83
CA ALA A 91 12.83 -17.61 -0.51
C ALA A 91 12.09 -18.93 -0.83
N GLU A 92 12.66 -20.09 -0.47
CA GLU A 92 11.99 -21.39 -0.67
C GLU A 92 10.66 -21.48 0.09
N ARG A 93 10.62 -21.04 1.35
CA ARG A 93 9.39 -21.02 2.13
C ARG A 93 8.35 -20.05 1.57
N GLU A 94 8.78 -18.83 1.24
CA GLU A 94 7.87 -17.72 0.89
C GLU A 94 7.42 -17.74 -0.56
N PHE A 95 8.25 -18.21 -1.50
CA PHE A 95 7.94 -18.26 -2.92
C PHE A 95 7.47 -19.64 -3.39
N VAL A 96 8.16 -20.73 -2.99
CA VAL A 96 7.87 -22.08 -3.52
C VAL A 96 6.84 -22.81 -2.67
N ALA A 97 7.08 -22.96 -1.36
CA ALA A 97 6.22 -23.74 -0.48
C ALA A 97 4.83 -23.09 -0.29
N SER A 98 4.79 -21.76 -0.15
CA SER A 98 3.53 -21.00 0.03
C SER A 98 2.56 -21.15 -1.15
N ALA A 99 3.08 -21.29 -2.37
CA ALA A 99 2.32 -21.48 -3.58
C ALA A 99 1.69 -22.89 -3.67
N ARG A 100 2.27 -23.89 -3.00
CA ARG A 100 1.83 -25.30 -3.01
C ARG A 100 0.90 -25.69 -1.87
N ALA A 101 0.85 -24.91 -0.79
CA ALA A 101 0.18 -25.31 0.44
C ALA A 101 -1.34 -25.51 0.23
N SER A 102 -1.84 -26.74 0.14
CA SER A 102 -3.27 -26.99 0.41
C SER A 102 -3.51 -26.76 1.91
N HIS A 103 -4.63 -26.16 2.30
CA HIS A 103 -5.00 -26.17 3.71
C HIS A 103 -5.21 -27.65 4.11
N GLU A 104 -4.40 -28.18 5.04
CA GLU A 104 -4.82 -29.36 5.80
C GLU A 104 -5.97 -28.91 6.70
N SER A 105 -7.21 -29.09 6.26
CA SER A 105 -8.38 -28.86 7.08
C SER A 105 -8.46 -29.93 8.17
N GLY A 106 -8.43 -29.50 9.42
CA GLY A 106 -8.87 -30.34 10.53
C GLY A 106 -10.34 -30.67 10.35
N SER A 107 -10.65 -31.95 10.10
CA SER A 107 -11.95 -32.62 10.23
C SER A 107 -13.24 -31.85 9.84
N GLY A 108 -13.21 -31.02 8.80
CA GLY A 108 -14.38 -30.39 8.19
C GLY A 108 -14.28 -30.57 6.68
N GLY A 109 -15.34 -31.07 6.04
CA GLY A 109 -15.33 -31.36 4.59
C GLY A 109 -15.14 -30.11 3.72
N PRO A 110 -14.82 -30.30 2.42
CA PRO A 110 -14.41 -29.23 1.54
C PRO A 110 -15.48 -28.16 1.36
N THR A 111 -15.09 -26.90 1.60
CA THR A 111 -15.79 -25.72 1.08
C THR A 111 -15.35 -25.50 -0.38
N ASP A 112 -16.13 -24.78 -1.20
CA ASP A 112 -15.77 -24.48 -2.60
C ASP A 112 -14.42 -23.73 -2.76
N ASP A 113 -13.88 -23.17 -1.66
CA ASP A 113 -12.54 -22.57 -1.57
C ASP A 113 -11.39 -23.61 -1.42
N GLU A 114 -11.70 -24.91 -1.26
CA GLU A 114 -10.72 -26.02 -1.14
C GLU A 114 -10.27 -26.61 -2.48
N VAL A 115 -10.69 -26.05 -3.62
CA VAL A 115 -10.03 -26.34 -4.90
C VAL A 115 -8.62 -25.75 -4.83
N GLY A 116 -7.62 -26.61 -4.57
CA GLY A 116 -6.23 -26.21 -4.37
C GLY A 116 -5.78 -25.18 -5.40
N PHE A 117 -5.36 -23.99 -4.93
CA PHE A 117 -4.78 -22.97 -5.79
C PHE A 117 -3.68 -23.60 -6.65
N HIS A 118 -3.84 -23.50 -7.96
CA HIS A 118 -2.85 -23.96 -8.91
C HIS A 118 -2.89 -23.06 -10.14
N ASP A 119 -1.84 -22.26 -10.31
CA ASP A 119 -1.68 -21.38 -11.46
C ASP A 119 -0.88 -22.04 -12.60
N GLY A 120 -0.49 -23.31 -12.45
CA GLY A 120 0.29 -24.04 -13.45
C GLY A 120 1.71 -23.53 -13.63
N VAL A 121 2.23 -22.71 -12.70
CA VAL A 121 3.58 -22.17 -12.78
C VAL A 121 4.52 -22.89 -11.83
N ALA A 122 5.49 -23.61 -12.38
CA ALA A 122 6.53 -24.28 -11.61
C ALA A 122 7.49 -23.25 -11.00
N ARG A 123 7.63 -23.23 -9.67
CA ARG A 123 8.47 -22.26 -8.95
C ARG A 123 9.74 -22.90 -8.44
N GLU A 124 10.86 -22.18 -8.56
CA GLU A 124 12.16 -22.56 -8.00
C GLU A 124 12.94 -21.34 -7.48
N VAL A 125 13.87 -21.57 -6.56
CA VAL A 125 14.80 -20.55 -6.08
C VAL A 125 16.21 -20.85 -6.59
N ARG A 126 16.91 -19.82 -7.04
CA ARG A 126 18.34 -19.88 -7.35
C ARG A 126 19.12 -18.94 -6.45
N THR A 127 20.17 -19.46 -5.84
CA THR A 127 21.14 -18.69 -5.07
C THR A 127 22.50 -18.85 -5.72
N GLU A 128 23.06 -17.78 -6.27
CA GLU A 128 24.39 -17.79 -6.91
C GLU A 128 25.45 -17.11 -6.02
N ARG A 129 26.66 -16.92 -6.57
CA ARG A 129 27.82 -16.46 -5.80
C ARG A 129 27.59 -15.05 -5.26
N VAL A 130 28.11 -14.82 -4.06
CA VAL A 130 28.10 -13.49 -3.46
C VAL A 130 28.90 -12.54 -4.35
N GLY A 131 28.23 -11.54 -4.92
CA GLY A 131 28.84 -10.51 -5.76
C GLY A 131 28.21 -10.36 -7.15
N ASP A 132 27.50 -11.38 -7.64
CA ASP A 132 26.84 -11.33 -8.95
C ASP A 132 25.71 -10.29 -8.94
N HIS A 133 25.58 -9.48 -9.99
CA HIS A 133 24.52 -8.47 -10.09
C HIS A 133 23.16 -9.12 -10.33
N ALA A 134 22.07 -8.54 -9.80
CA ALA A 134 20.75 -9.14 -9.95
C ALA A 134 20.30 -9.23 -11.42
N GLY A 135 20.65 -8.25 -12.25
CA GLY A 135 20.42 -8.28 -13.70
C GLY A 135 21.19 -9.41 -14.41
N GLU A 136 22.43 -9.68 -14.01
CA GLU A 136 23.23 -10.79 -14.56
C GLU A 136 22.58 -12.15 -14.22
N ARG A 137 22.14 -12.33 -12.97
CA ARG A 137 21.40 -13.53 -12.56
C ARG A 137 20.06 -13.66 -13.27
N ALA A 138 19.38 -12.54 -13.54
CA ALA A 138 18.12 -12.53 -14.28
C ALA A 138 18.33 -12.95 -15.74
N ALA A 139 19.34 -12.39 -16.41
CA ALA A 139 19.70 -12.76 -17.77
C ALA A 139 20.06 -14.24 -17.89
N ALA A 140 20.84 -14.77 -16.95
CA ALA A 140 21.19 -16.19 -16.91
C ALA A 140 19.97 -17.10 -16.71
N ALA A 141 19.02 -16.70 -15.86
CA ALA A 141 17.79 -17.45 -15.64
C ALA A 141 16.82 -17.39 -16.84
N ALA A 142 16.81 -16.27 -17.58
CA ALA A 142 16.02 -16.09 -18.80
C ALA A 142 16.57 -16.91 -19.98
N ALA A 143 17.89 -17.02 -20.11
CA ALA A 143 18.57 -17.78 -21.16
C ALA A 143 18.63 -19.30 -20.90
N ASP A 144 18.08 -19.80 -19.78
CA ASP A 144 18.20 -21.21 -19.42
C ASP A 144 17.47 -22.12 -20.45
N PRO A 145 18.15 -23.09 -21.06
CA PRO A 145 17.66 -23.89 -22.19
C PRO A 145 16.41 -24.73 -21.93
N ALA A 146 15.90 -24.82 -20.69
CA ALA A 146 14.58 -25.37 -20.42
C ALA A 146 13.43 -24.61 -21.14
N GLY A 147 13.66 -23.37 -21.59
CA GLY A 147 12.70 -22.52 -22.31
C GLY A 147 12.97 -22.31 -23.81
N GLY A 148 14.07 -22.84 -24.37
CA GLY A 148 14.39 -22.70 -25.80
C GLY A 148 14.95 -21.35 -26.27
N ALA A 149 15.11 -20.37 -25.37
CA ALA A 149 15.67 -19.06 -25.64
C ALA A 149 17.19 -19.12 -25.89
N SER A 150 17.65 -18.46 -26.94
CA SER A 150 19.07 -18.31 -27.29
C SER A 150 19.67 -16.97 -26.87
N GLY A 151 18.80 -16.02 -26.51
CA GLY A 151 19.15 -14.69 -26.04
C GLY A 151 19.57 -13.71 -27.14
N ASP A 152 19.63 -14.11 -28.42
CA ASP A 152 20.04 -13.20 -29.51
C ASP A 152 18.81 -12.51 -30.14
N GLY A 153 18.58 -11.24 -29.79
CA GLY A 153 17.48 -10.42 -30.35
C GLY A 153 16.09 -10.78 -29.84
N GLU A 154 16.00 -11.56 -28.76
CA GLU A 154 14.73 -11.98 -28.17
C GLU A 154 14.19 -10.91 -27.21
N ARG A 155 12.89 -10.62 -27.31
CA ARG A 155 12.23 -9.66 -26.42
C ARG A 155 12.07 -10.24 -25.01
N VAL A 156 12.30 -9.42 -23.99
CA VAL A 156 11.92 -9.73 -22.60
C VAL A 156 11.02 -8.62 -22.06
N LEU A 157 9.95 -9.00 -21.38
CA LEU A 157 9.04 -8.05 -20.74
C LEU A 157 9.57 -7.65 -19.36
N THR A 158 9.41 -6.38 -18.98
CA THR A 158 9.80 -5.89 -17.66
C THR A 158 8.75 -4.94 -17.09
N PRO A 159 8.68 -4.74 -15.77
CA PRO A 159 8.06 -3.54 -15.22
C PRO A 159 8.73 -2.28 -15.78
N ALA A 160 7.99 -1.18 -15.87
CA ALA A 160 8.55 0.11 -16.29
C ALA A 160 9.61 0.66 -15.31
N SER A 161 9.61 0.17 -14.06
CA SER A 161 10.50 0.58 -12.96
C SER A 161 11.80 -0.22 -12.86
N ILE A 162 12.11 -1.11 -13.82
CA ILE A 162 13.31 -1.96 -13.74
C ILE A 162 14.59 -1.12 -13.51
N PRO A 163 15.47 -1.49 -12.56
CA PRO A 163 16.74 -0.81 -12.37
C PRO A 163 17.56 -0.73 -13.66
N HIS A 164 18.12 0.45 -13.94
CA HIS A 164 18.81 0.71 -15.20
C HIS A 164 19.97 -0.26 -15.46
N ASP A 165 20.75 -0.59 -14.42
CA ASP A 165 21.84 -1.55 -14.54
C ASP A 165 21.34 -2.95 -14.92
N ALA A 166 20.20 -3.38 -14.37
CA ALA A 166 19.58 -4.65 -14.72
C ALA A 166 19.14 -4.71 -16.19
N ALA A 167 18.55 -3.63 -16.72
CA ALA A 167 18.25 -3.52 -18.15
C ALA A 167 19.52 -3.64 -19.02
N VAL A 168 20.61 -2.96 -18.63
CA VAL A 168 21.89 -3.06 -19.33
C VAL A 168 22.48 -4.47 -19.29
N TYR A 169 22.32 -5.23 -18.21
CA TYR A 169 22.73 -6.63 -18.15
C TYR A 169 21.92 -7.53 -19.09
N LEU A 170 20.61 -7.29 -19.22
CA LEU A 170 19.76 -8.00 -20.17
C LEU A 170 20.17 -7.71 -21.62
N GLU A 171 20.40 -6.44 -21.97
CA GLU A 171 20.86 -6.02 -23.30
C GLU A 171 22.23 -6.63 -23.65
N ARG A 172 23.17 -6.67 -22.69
CA ARG A 172 24.49 -7.30 -22.88
C ARG A 172 24.40 -8.81 -23.07
N ALA A 173 23.36 -9.44 -22.54
CA ALA A 173 23.07 -10.85 -22.77
C ALA A 173 22.33 -11.09 -24.11
N GLY A 174 22.01 -10.03 -24.86
CA GLY A 174 21.41 -10.06 -26.19
C GLY A 174 19.88 -9.85 -26.21
N PHE A 175 19.24 -9.70 -25.05
CA PHE A 175 17.79 -9.49 -24.96
C PHE A 175 17.40 -8.05 -25.31
N GLU A 176 16.16 -7.87 -25.76
CA GLU A 176 15.53 -6.56 -25.97
C GLU A 176 14.45 -6.30 -24.89
N PRO A 177 14.74 -5.53 -23.83
CA PRO A 177 13.75 -5.21 -22.80
C PRO A 177 12.59 -4.36 -23.33
N ALA A 178 11.36 -4.71 -22.97
CA ALA A 178 10.16 -3.97 -23.29
C ALA A 178 9.24 -3.86 -22.07
N SER A 179 8.77 -2.65 -21.76
CA SER A 179 7.86 -2.42 -20.64
C SER A 179 6.50 -3.09 -20.86
N THR A 180 5.88 -3.56 -19.77
CA THR A 180 4.52 -4.12 -19.77
C THR A 180 3.72 -3.65 -18.56
N GLU A 181 2.40 -3.54 -18.73
CA GLU A 181 1.42 -3.23 -17.68
C GLU A 181 0.85 -4.50 -17.00
N ALA A 182 1.39 -5.68 -17.32
CA ALA A 182 0.85 -6.96 -16.85
C ALA A 182 0.79 -7.04 -15.30
N VAL A 183 1.81 -6.53 -14.62
CA VAL A 183 1.85 -6.53 -13.15
C VAL A 183 0.84 -5.54 -12.56
N ALA A 184 0.79 -4.31 -13.08
CA ALA A 184 -0.18 -3.30 -12.65
C ALA A 184 -1.63 -3.79 -12.85
N THR A 185 -1.91 -4.41 -14.00
CA THR A 185 -3.22 -5.00 -14.31
C THR A 185 -3.59 -6.13 -13.35
N ALA A 186 -2.63 -7.01 -13.02
CA ALA A 186 -2.85 -8.10 -12.06
C ALA A 186 -3.09 -7.57 -10.63
N ARG A 187 -2.35 -6.54 -10.21
CA ARG A 187 -2.47 -5.89 -8.90
C ARG A 187 -3.77 -5.09 -8.74
N ALA A 188 -4.33 -4.56 -9.82
CA ALA A 188 -5.55 -3.76 -9.78
C ALA A 188 -6.74 -4.54 -9.16
N ARG A 189 -6.81 -5.86 -9.37
CA ARG A 189 -7.87 -6.74 -8.83
C ARG A 189 -7.38 -7.53 -7.62
N LYS A 190 -7.96 -7.24 -6.46
CA LYS A 190 -7.56 -7.84 -5.19
C LYS A 190 -8.29 -9.17 -4.99
N THR A 191 -7.53 -10.23 -4.78
CA THR A 191 -8.06 -11.54 -4.37
C THR A 191 -8.71 -11.45 -2.98
N PRO A 192 -9.55 -12.42 -2.59
CA PRO A 192 -10.13 -12.44 -1.25
C PRO A 192 -9.09 -12.44 -0.11
N ALA A 193 -7.93 -13.08 -0.29
CA ALA A 193 -6.85 -13.06 0.69
C ALA A 193 -6.20 -11.67 0.81
N GLU A 194 -6.01 -10.96 -0.30
CA GLU A 194 -5.46 -9.59 -0.32
C GLU A 194 -6.41 -8.60 0.35
N ARG A 195 -7.72 -8.72 0.08
CA ARG A 195 -8.73 -7.92 0.78
C ARG A 195 -8.72 -8.14 2.28
N ASP A 196 -8.44 -9.36 2.75
CA ASP A 196 -8.31 -9.62 4.19
C ASP A 196 -7.08 -8.90 4.78
N ARG A 197 -5.96 -8.85 4.04
CA ARG A 197 -4.76 -8.12 4.47
C ARG A 197 -5.02 -6.62 4.53
N ILE A 198 -5.61 -6.04 3.50
CA ILE A 198 -6.00 -4.62 3.48
C ILE A 198 -6.95 -4.32 4.65
N ARG A 199 -8.03 -5.10 4.84
CA ARG A 199 -8.98 -4.92 5.95
C ARG A 199 -8.32 -5.03 7.32
N ARG A 200 -7.37 -5.96 7.49
CA ARG A 200 -6.63 -6.12 8.75
C ARG A 200 -5.82 -4.87 9.07
N VAL A 201 -5.10 -4.33 8.09
CA VAL A 201 -4.29 -3.12 8.28
C VAL A 201 -5.20 -1.91 8.46
N GLN A 202 -6.28 -1.79 7.69
CA GLN A 202 -7.30 -0.76 7.84
C GLN A 202 -7.90 -0.71 9.26
N ARG A 203 -8.17 -1.87 9.87
CA ARG A 203 -8.63 -1.90 11.28
C ARG A 203 -7.58 -1.38 12.25
N ALA A 204 -6.29 -1.62 11.98
CA ALA A 204 -5.22 -1.02 12.77
C ALA A 204 -5.15 0.49 12.55
N THR A 205 -5.22 0.95 11.29
CA THR A 205 -5.29 2.37 10.91
C THR A 205 -6.39 3.10 11.67
N VAL A 206 -7.63 2.62 11.60
CA VAL A 206 -8.79 3.21 12.28
C VAL A 206 -8.58 3.24 13.79
N ALA A 207 -7.96 2.21 14.38
CA ALA A 207 -7.66 2.20 15.80
C ALA A 207 -6.55 3.18 16.20
N GLY A 208 -5.59 3.45 15.31
CA GLY A 208 -4.60 4.52 15.48
C GLY A 208 -5.28 5.89 15.51
N ILE A 209 -6.14 6.17 14.54
CA ILE A 209 -6.94 7.41 14.50
C ILE A 209 -7.83 7.54 15.73
N ALA A 210 -8.52 6.47 16.13
CA ALA A 210 -9.36 6.46 17.33
C ALA A 210 -8.55 6.71 18.62
N ARG A 211 -7.28 6.31 18.66
CA ARG A 211 -6.39 6.66 19.78
C ARG A 211 -6.14 8.16 19.82
N ALA A 212 -5.86 8.79 18.69
CA ALA A 212 -5.70 10.24 18.64
C ALA A 212 -6.99 10.99 18.96
N GLU A 213 -8.15 10.52 18.48
CA GLU A 213 -9.45 11.07 18.85
C GLU A 213 -9.66 11.06 20.37
N ALA A 214 -9.36 9.95 21.05
CA ALA A 214 -9.44 9.87 22.50
C ALA A 214 -8.49 10.86 23.20
N VAL A 215 -7.25 10.99 22.72
CA VAL A 215 -6.29 11.97 23.25
C VAL A 215 -6.82 13.40 23.10
N LEU A 216 -7.37 13.74 21.92
CA LEU A 216 -7.95 15.05 21.66
C LEU A 216 -9.19 15.33 22.52
N ALA A 217 -10.03 14.32 22.76
CA ALA A 217 -11.20 14.43 23.62
C ALA A 217 -10.86 14.61 25.11
N ASP A 218 -9.73 14.05 25.55
CA ASP A 218 -9.22 14.17 26.92
C ASP A 218 -8.38 15.46 27.13
N CYS A 219 -8.19 16.28 26.10
CA CYS A 219 -7.42 17.51 26.21
C CYS A 219 -8.17 18.60 26.98
N GLU A 220 -7.40 19.39 27.72
CA GLU A 220 -7.88 20.56 28.44
C GLU A 220 -7.38 21.85 27.76
N ALA A 221 -8.29 22.80 27.53
CA ALA A 221 -7.91 24.14 27.13
C ALA A 221 -7.40 24.92 28.35
N VAL A 222 -6.34 25.70 28.16
CA VAL A 222 -5.83 26.60 29.21
C VAL A 222 -6.69 27.87 29.24
N ASP A 223 -7.16 28.24 30.43
CA ASP A 223 -7.89 29.50 30.64
C ASP A 223 -7.06 30.71 30.20
N GLU A 224 -7.65 31.59 29.39
CA GLU A 224 -7.00 32.77 28.81
C GLU A 224 -6.44 33.76 29.86
N GLY A 225 -6.86 33.63 31.13
CA GLY A 225 -6.44 34.46 32.26
C GLY A 225 -5.42 33.83 33.24
N SER A 226 -4.83 32.67 32.92
CA SER A 226 -3.85 32.02 33.81
C SER A 226 -2.49 32.76 33.84
N GLU A 227 -1.71 32.62 34.93
CA GLU A 227 -0.38 33.24 35.02
C GLU A 227 0.58 32.77 33.90
N GLU A 228 0.33 31.58 33.34
CA GLU A 228 1.06 31.00 32.19
C GLU A 228 0.75 31.71 30.86
N THR A 229 -0.48 32.16 30.62
CA THR A 229 -0.82 32.92 29.39
C THR A 229 -0.26 34.35 29.42
N ALA A 230 0.03 34.89 30.60
CA ALA A 230 0.65 36.21 30.76
C ALA A 230 2.15 36.21 30.47
N ALA A 231 2.85 35.11 30.72
CA ALA A 231 4.30 34.98 30.52
C ALA A 231 4.70 34.63 29.06
N GLY A 232 3.77 34.12 28.27
CA GLY A 232 3.99 33.58 26.92
C GLY A 232 3.39 34.39 25.77
N ARG A 233 2.98 35.65 25.97
CA ARG A 233 2.50 36.54 24.89
C ARG A 233 3.65 36.88 23.93
N ALA A 234 3.99 35.94 23.06
CA ALA A 234 4.54 36.24 21.76
C ALA A 234 3.47 36.98 20.93
N ASP A 235 3.92 37.76 19.97
CA ASP A 235 3.25 38.79 19.15
C ASP A 235 2.09 38.30 18.24
N ASP A 236 1.43 37.21 18.62
CA ASP A 236 0.54 36.42 17.79
C ASP A 236 -0.67 36.06 18.64
N ASP A 237 -1.82 36.70 18.40
CA ASP A 237 -3.08 36.65 19.16
C ASP A 237 -3.72 35.23 19.27
N ARG A 238 -2.96 34.15 19.12
CA ARG A 238 -3.40 32.76 19.18
C ARG A 238 -3.52 32.24 20.61
N ARG A 239 -4.60 31.50 20.88
CA ARG A 239 -4.87 30.78 22.14
C ARG A 239 -3.75 29.80 22.49
N PRO A 240 -3.40 29.61 23.78
CA PRO A 240 -2.37 28.66 24.21
C PRO A 240 -2.66 27.22 23.72
N PRO A 241 -1.64 26.36 23.56
CA PRO A 241 -1.83 24.97 23.17
C PRO A 241 -2.71 24.20 24.16
N LEU A 242 -3.46 23.22 23.66
CA LEU A 242 -4.16 22.22 24.46
C LEU A 242 -3.17 21.47 25.36
N ARG A 243 -3.63 21.00 26.53
CA ARG A 243 -2.82 20.14 27.41
C ARG A 243 -3.41 18.74 27.49
N TRP A 244 -2.53 17.75 27.43
CA TRP A 244 -2.86 16.35 27.62
C TRP A 244 -1.86 15.73 28.58
N ASP A 245 -2.37 15.07 29.63
CA ASP A 245 -1.58 14.55 30.76
C ASP A 245 -0.67 15.60 31.41
N GLY A 246 -1.20 16.81 31.59
CA GLY A 246 -0.50 17.90 32.29
C GLY A 246 0.66 18.52 31.49
N GLU A 247 0.77 18.25 30.19
CA GLU A 247 1.81 18.79 29.30
C GLU A 247 1.19 19.31 27.98
N PRO A 248 1.78 20.30 27.29
CA PRO A 248 1.28 20.81 26.01
C PRO A 248 1.18 19.72 24.93
N LEU A 249 0.02 19.59 24.27
CA LEU A 249 -0.17 18.67 23.16
C LEU A 249 0.47 19.25 21.90
N THR A 250 1.20 18.39 21.19
CA THR A 250 1.82 18.69 19.91
C THR A 250 1.49 17.60 18.89
N THR A 251 1.67 17.92 17.61
CA THR A 251 1.48 16.97 16.50
C THR A 251 2.36 15.72 16.65
N GLU A 252 3.61 15.85 17.12
CA GLU A 252 4.50 14.71 17.37
C GLU A 252 4.07 13.88 18.58
N ARG A 253 3.60 14.50 19.68
CA ARG A 253 3.03 13.73 20.82
C ARG A 253 1.83 12.90 20.37
N LEU A 254 0.93 13.49 19.57
CA LEU A 254 -0.22 12.78 19.02
C LEU A 254 0.22 11.65 18.06
N ARG A 255 1.21 11.91 17.20
CA ARG A 255 1.78 10.92 16.26
C ARG A 255 2.34 9.70 17.00
N ARG A 256 3.01 9.89 18.13
CA ARG A 256 3.52 8.79 18.97
C ARG A 256 2.42 7.90 19.51
N GLU A 257 1.30 8.49 19.94
CA GLU A 257 0.14 7.73 20.46
C GLU A 257 -0.52 6.91 19.35
N VAL A 258 -0.67 7.48 18.16
CA VAL A 258 -1.14 6.75 16.96
C VAL A 258 -0.20 5.59 16.65
N ASN A 259 1.10 5.85 16.55
CA ASN A 259 2.10 4.83 16.22
C ASN A 259 2.17 3.70 17.25
N ALA A 260 2.02 4.02 18.54
CA ALA A 260 1.94 3.01 19.60
C ALA A 260 0.69 2.13 19.45
N ALA A 261 -0.47 2.70 19.12
CA ALA A 261 -1.70 1.95 18.88
C ALA A 261 -1.63 1.04 17.63
N LEU A 262 -0.92 1.48 16.59
CA LEU A 262 -0.61 0.68 15.40
C LEU A 262 0.32 -0.50 15.75
N ALA A 263 1.42 -0.21 16.47
CA ALA A 263 2.38 -1.22 16.90
C ALA A 263 1.73 -2.32 17.76
N ALA A 264 0.84 -1.93 18.69
CA ALA A 264 0.08 -2.87 19.52
C ALA A 264 -0.82 -3.82 18.70
N ARG A 265 -1.11 -3.50 17.43
CA ARG A 265 -1.92 -4.31 16.50
C ARG A 265 -1.08 -5.07 15.47
N GLY A 266 0.25 -5.07 15.63
CA GLY A 266 1.17 -5.82 14.79
C GLY A 266 1.53 -5.12 13.47
N VAL A 267 1.26 -3.83 13.35
CA VAL A 267 1.86 -2.97 12.32
C VAL A 267 3.31 -2.72 12.71
N ARG A 268 4.25 -3.04 11.83
CA ARG A 268 5.69 -2.85 12.09
C ARG A 268 6.20 -1.50 11.62
N ASP A 269 5.61 -0.98 10.55
CA ASP A 269 6.02 0.25 9.89
C ASP A 269 4.86 1.23 9.89
N ALA A 270 4.97 2.24 10.76
CA ALA A 270 4.02 3.34 10.88
C ALA A 270 4.48 4.60 10.12
N GLY A 271 5.45 4.45 9.20
CA GLY A 271 6.19 5.54 8.56
C GLY A 271 5.35 6.60 7.85
N ASN A 272 4.09 6.31 7.52
CA ASN A 272 3.17 7.24 6.85
C ASN A 272 2.07 7.74 7.82
N THR A 273 2.47 8.36 8.93
CA THR A 273 1.53 8.98 9.88
C THR A 273 1.74 10.49 9.87
N VAL A 274 0.93 11.19 9.07
CA VAL A 274 0.95 12.64 8.93
C VAL A 274 -0.07 13.25 9.87
N ILE A 275 0.37 14.19 10.69
CA ILE A 275 -0.49 14.93 11.61
C ILE A 275 -0.11 16.40 11.54
N GLY A 276 -1.03 17.23 11.03
CA GLY A 276 -0.89 18.69 10.97
C GLY A 276 -1.93 19.39 11.82
N ALA A 277 -1.61 20.57 12.35
CA ALA A 277 -2.50 21.36 13.21
C ALA A 277 -2.52 22.83 12.76
N GLY A 278 -3.73 23.40 12.64
CA GLY A 278 -3.90 24.76 12.15
C GLY A 278 -3.32 24.90 10.73
N PRO A 279 -2.41 25.87 10.46
CA PRO A 279 -1.82 26.06 9.14
C PRO A 279 -1.09 24.83 8.57
N SER A 280 -0.44 24.01 9.42
CA SER A 280 0.26 22.81 8.92
C SER A 280 -0.68 21.68 8.51
N ALA A 281 -1.96 21.75 8.87
CA ALA A 281 -2.96 20.80 8.36
C ALA A 281 -3.19 20.91 6.85
N ALA A 282 -2.74 21.99 6.20
CA ALA A 282 -2.80 22.15 4.75
C ALA A 282 -1.63 21.48 4.00
N ASP A 283 -0.59 21.03 4.71
CA ASP A 283 0.53 20.29 4.13
C ASP A 283 0.31 18.77 4.30
N LEU A 284 -0.03 18.11 3.19
CA LEU A 284 -0.31 16.66 3.13
C LEU A 284 0.91 15.78 3.44
N HIS A 285 2.11 16.36 3.48
CA HIS A 285 3.36 15.65 3.79
C HIS A 285 4.01 16.18 5.06
N TYR A 286 3.25 16.88 5.91
CA TYR A 286 3.81 17.58 7.06
C TYR A 286 4.55 16.64 8.03
N VAL A 287 5.79 17.02 8.32
CA VAL A 287 6.61 16.42 9.38
C VAL A 287 7.10 17.54 10.29
N GLY A 288 6.66 17.50 11.54
CA GLY A 288 7.06 18.47 12.55
C GLY A 288 6.41 18.21 13.91
N ASP A 289 6.54 19.21 14.78
CA ASP A 289 6.14 19.21 16.19
C ASP A 289 5.37 20.49 16.55
N ASP A 290 4.42 20.87 15.69
CA ASP A 290 3.58 22.04 15.93
C ASP A 290 2.69 21.84 17.17
N PRO A 291 2.46 22.91 17.97
CA PRO A 291 1.49 22.88 19.06
C PRO A 291 0.07 22.73 18.51
N VAL A 292 -0.75 21.90 19.16
CA VAL A 292 -2.18 21.78 18.85
C VAL A 292 -2.95 22.78 19.70
N ARG A 293 -3.68 23.72 19.09
CA ARG A 293 -4.41 24.77 19.80
C ARG A 293 -5.93 24.60 19.69
N PRO A 294 -6.70 25.08 20.67
CA PRO A 294 -8.15 25.14 20.59
C PRO A 294 -8.64 25.91 19.35
N GLY A 295 -9.70 25.43 18.71
CA GLY A 295 -10.33 26.04 17.54
C GLY A 295 -9.62 25.79 16.20
N GLU A 296 -8.40 25.23 16.22
CA GLU A 296 -7.65 24.87 15.03
C GLU A 296 -8.00 23.45 14.54
N THR A 297 -7.96 23.24 13.22
CA THR A 297 -8.14 21.91 12.62
C THR A 297 -6.92 21.04 12.85
N VAL A 298 -7.14 19.78 13.20
CA VAL A 298 -6.12 18.75 13.33
C VAL A 298 -6.39 17.67 12.28
N LEU A 299 -5.56 17.61 11.25
CA LEU A 299 -5.63 16.61 10.19
C LEU A 299 -4.76 15.42 10.58
N LEU A 300 -5.31 14.21 10.50
CA LEU A 300 -4.58 12.96 10.65
C LEU A 300 -4.76 12.16 9.38
N ASP A 301 -3.67 11.89 8.68
CA ASP A 301 -3.60 10.96 7.56
C ASP A 301 -2.68 9.80 7.96
N VAL A 302 -3.23 8.59 8.03
CA VAL A 302 -2.59 7.43 8.64
C VAL A 302 -2.60 6.28 7.63
N SER A 303 -1.42 5.97 7.09
CA SER A 303 -1.24 5.05 5.98
C SER A 303 -0.22 3.91 6.24
N PRO A 304 -0.40 3.11 7.31
CA PRO A 304 0.58 2.12 7.75
C PRO A 304 0.74 0.94 6.79
N ARG A 305 1.95 0.37 6.78
CA ARG A 305 2.23 -0.88 6.06
C ARG A 305 2.13 -2.09 6.98
N GLY A 306 1.22 -3.00 6.66
CA GLY A 306 1.04 -4.25 7.37
C GLY A 306 2.22 -5.22 7.22
N PRO A 307 2.28 -6.28 8.06
CA PRO A 307 3.39 -7.24 8.02
C PRO A 307 3.46 -8.02 6.69
N ASP A 308 2.32 -8.22 6.03
CA ASP A 308 2.21 -8.87 4.72
C ASP A 308 2.54 -7.92 3.55
N GLY A 309 2.76 -6.63 3.83
CA GLY A 309 3.14 -5.60 2.86
C GLY A 309 2.00 -4.77 2.32
N TYR A 310 0.75 -5.08 2.68
CA TYR A 310 -0.42 -4.31 2.27
C TYR A 310 -0.61 -3.07 3.14
N TYR A 311 -1.13 -2.02 2.55
CA TYR A 311 -1.44 -0.77 3.22
C TYR A 311 -2.90 -0.72 3.69
N GLY A 312 -3.11 -0.01 4.79
CA GLY A 312 -4.37 0.63 5.11
C GLY A 312 -4.16 2.13 5.00
N ASP A 313 -5.22 2.88 4.74
CA ASP A 313 -5.17 4.31 4.49
C ASP A 313 -6.47 4.95 4.97
N ALA A 314 -6.36 5.96 5.83
CA ALA A 314 -7.50 6.74 6.26
C ALA A 314 -7.08 8.12 6.76
N THR A 315 -7.91 9.09 6.42
CA THR A 315 -7.76 10.47 6.88
C THR A 315 -8.97 10.88 7.72
N ARG A 316 -8.73 11.58 8.84
CA ARG A 316 -9.76 12.26 9.64
C ARG A 316 -9.29 13.64 10.05
N THR A 317 -10.23 14.57 10.12
CA THR A 317 -9.98 15.94 10.59
C THR A 317 -10.82 16.18 11.83
N PHE A 318 -10.18 16.67 12.89
CA PHE A 318 -10.82 17.02 14.15
C PHE A 318 -10.67 18.52 14.44
N VAL A 319 -11.48 19.03 15.35
CA VAL A 319 -11.32 20.35 15.99
C VAL A 319 -11.71 20.19 17.45
N VAL A 320 -10.87 20.68 18.36
CA VAL A 320 -11.19 20.77 19.80
C VAL A 320 -11.62 22.20 20.10
N ASP A 321 -12.72 22.40 20.82
CA ASP A 321 -13.28 23.74 21.14
C ASP A 321 -13.47 24.64 19.90
N GLY A 322 -14.09 24.11 18.85
CA GLY A 322 -14.37 24.85 17.62
C GLY A 322 -15.61 25.72 17.69
N ASP A 323 -15.50 27.00 17.30
CA ASP A 323 -16.62 27.94 17.17
C ASP A 323 -17.35 27.82 15.81
N GLY A 324 -16.96 26.86 14.96
CA GLY A 324 -17.51 26.65 13.63
C GLY A 324 -16.87 27.54 12.56
N GLY A 325 -17.68 28.31 11.84
CA GLY A 325 -17.19 29.21 10.78
C GLY A 325 -16.68 28.51 9.53
N TRP A 326 -15.56 28.99 8.98
CA TRP A 326 -15.01 28.51 7.71
C TRP A 326 -14.64 27.02 7.75
N ALA A 327 -13.98 26.56 8.82
CA ALA A 327 -13.58 25.16 8.98
C ALA A 327 -14.80 24.21 8.97
N ARG A 328 -15.90 24.61 9.63
CA ARG A 328 -17.15 23.82 9.60
C ARG A 328 -17.78 23.78 8.21
N ARG A 329 -17.76 24.90 7.47
CA ARG A 329 -18.23 24.94 6.07
C ARG A 329 -17.40 24.03 5.18
N ALA A 330 -16.08 24.08 5.30
CA ALA A 330 -15.16 23.23 4.55
C ALA A 330 -15.39 21.74 4.86
N TYR A 331 -15.53 21.38 6.14
CA TYR A 331 -15.85 20.02 6.56
C TYR A 331 -17.15 19.50 5.93
N VAL A 332 -18.23 20.28 5.99
CA VAL A 332 -19.53 19.87 5.41
C VAL A 332 -19.42 19.69 3.90
N ALA A 333 -18.67 20.55 3.21
CA ALA A 333 -18.44 20.42 1.76
C ALA A 333 -17.66 19.14 1.41
N VAL A 334 -16.60 18.84 2.17
CA VAL A 334 -15.81 17.61 1.98
C VAL A 334 -16.63 16.35 2.28
N GLU A 335 -17.46 16.37 3.33
CA GLU A 335 -18.35 15.24 3.65
C GLU A 335 -19.35 14.99 2.50
N ALA A 336 -20.02 16.05 2.01
CA ALA A 336 -20.95 15.96 0.89
C ALA A 336 -20.27 15.46 -0.40
N ALA A 337 -19.09 15.98 -0.72
CA ALA A 337 -18.33 15.55 -1.89
C ALA A 337 -17.85 14.09 -1.78
N ARG A 338 -17.46 13.65 -0.58
CA ARG A 338 -17.10 12.26 -0.31
C ARG A 338 -18.31 11.33 -0.47
N GLU A 339 -19.48 11.71 0.02
CA GLU A 339 -20.72 10.96 -0.15
C GLU A 339 -21.10 10.83 -1.64
N ALA A 340 -21.10 11.94 -2.37
CA ALA A 340 -21.39 11.94 -3.81
C ALA A 340 -20.41 11.06 -4.61
N ALA A 341 -19.11 11.13 -4.30
CA ALA A 341 -18.13 10.23 -4.92
C ALA A 341 -18.42 8.76 -4.61
N LEU A 342 -18.76 8.42 -3.37
CA LEU A 342 -19.02 7.02 -2.99
C LEU A 342 -20.28 6.46 -3.65
N ASP A 343 -21.31 7.28 -3.86
CA ASP A 343 -22.55 6.87 -4.52
C ASP A 343 -22.33 6.49 -6.00
N GLU A 344 -21.29 7.02 -6.64
CA GLU A 344 -20.90 6.68 -8.02
C GLU A 344 -20.03 5.42 -8.14
N VAL A 345 -19.53 4.86 -7.02
CA VAL A 345 -18.59 3.73 -7.07
C VAL A 345 -19.32 2.42 -7.38
N GLU A 346 -19.37 2.07 -8.66
CA GLU A 346 -19.89 0.79 -9.13
C GLU A 346 -19.10 0.20 -10.32
N PRO A 347 -19.21 -1.12 -10.59
CA PRO A 347 -18.53 -1.74 -11.72
C PRO A 347 -18.93 -1.10 -13.06
N GLY A 348 -17.94 -0.61 -13.81
CA GLY A 348 -18.12 -0.02 -15.13
C GLY A 348 -18.12 1.51 -15.14
N VAL A 349 -18.25 2.17 -13.97
CA VAL A 349 -18.11 3.63 -13.87
C VAL A 349 -16.64 4.04 -14.01
N PRO A 350 -16.30 4.97 -14.92
CA PRO A 350 -14.95 5.50 -15.02
C PRO A 350 -14.55 6.31 -13.78
N ALA A 351 -13.31 6.19 -13.31
CA ALA A 351 -12.80 6.96 -12.16
C ALA A 351 -12.94 8.48 -12.31
N LYS A 352 -12.89 9.00 -13.55
CA LYS A 352 -13.12 10.43 -13.84
C LYS A 352 -14.54 10.91 -13.50
N THR A 353 -15.53 10.01 -13.52
CA THR A 353 -16.92 10.34 -13.15
C THR A 353 -16.99 10.54 -11.64
N VAL A 354 -16.45 9.60 -10.86
CA VAL A 354 -16.33 9.71 -9.39
C VAL A 354 -15.62 11.02 -8.99
N HIS A 355 -14.53 11.37 -9.68
CA HIS A 355 -13.83 12.63 -9.44
C HIS A 355 -14.69 13.86 -9.81
N GLY A 356 -15.41 13.79 -10.93
CA GLY A 356 -16.31 14.84 -11.39
C GLY A 356 -17.41 15.16 -10.40
N GLU A 357 -18.05 14.15 -9.80
CA GLU A 357 -19.12 14.36 -8.82
C GLU A 357 -18.60 14.98 -7.50
N ALA A 358 -17.45 14.49 -6.98
CA ALA A 358 -16.81 15.15 -5.83
C ALA A 358 -16.47 16.61 -6.10
N ALA A 359 -15.88 16.89 -7.28
CA ALA A 359 -15.51 18.24 -7.68
C ALA A 359 -16.75 19.15 -7.84
N ALA A 360 -17.84 18.62 -8.41
CA ALA A 360 -19.10 19.35 -8.57
C ALA A 360 -19.71 19.73 -7.21
N GLU A 361 -19.71 18.80 -6.24
CA GLU A 361 -20.20 19.09 -4.90
C GLU A 361 -19.36 20.14 -4.17
N LEU A 362 -18.01 20.03 -4.21
CA LEU A 362 -17.13 21.06 -3.65
C LEU A 362 -17.41 22.45 -4.26
N ALA A 363 -17.62 22.50 -5.58
CA ALA A 363 -17.97 23.72 -6.29
C ALA A 363 -19.34 24.29 -5.86
N ALA A 364 -20.34 23.44 -5.63
CA ALA A 364 -21.66 23.86 -5.13
C ALA A 364 -21.57 24.51 -3.74
N TYR A 365 -20.64 24.04 -2.92
CA TYR A 365 -20.30 24.66 -1.64
C TYR A 365 -19.38 25.87 -1.76
N GLY A 366 -18.93 26.25 -2.95
CA GLY A 366 -18.12 27.44 -3.22
C GLY A 366 -16.63 27.27 -2.91
N PHE A 367 -16.09 26.07 -3.12
CA PHE A 367 -14.66 25.78 -3.15
C PHE A 367 -14.25 25.51 -4.61
N ASP A 368 -13.12 26.08 -5.06
CA ASP A 368 -12.68 25.91 -6.45
C ASP A 368 -12.26 24.45 -6.69
N PRO A 369 -12.90 23.70 -7.61
CA PRO A 369 -12.51 22.33 -7.92
C PRO A 369 -11.20 22.21 -8.73
N ASN A 370 -10.63 23.33 -9.18
CA ASN A 370 -9.36 23.38 -9.94
C ASN A 370 -8.30 24.24 -9.23
N ALA A 371 -8.38 24.33 -7.91
CA ALA A 371 -7.46 25.12 -7.12
C ALA A 371 -6.01 24.64 -7.32
N GLY A 372 -5.08 25.58 -7.42
CA GLY A 372 -3.65 25.29 -7.44
C GLY A 372 -3.11 24.91 -6.05
N GLU A 373 -1.88 24.42 -6.02
CA GLU A 373 -1.17 24.18 -4.76
C GLU A 373 -1.06 25.48 -3.95
N GLY A 374 -1.48 25.43 -2.67
CA GLY A 374 -1.52 26.59 -1.78
C GLY A 374 -2.77 27.48 -1.89
N GLU A 375 -3.70 27.15 -2.79
CA GLU A 375 -4.99 27.84 -2.90
C GLU A 375 -6.09 27.09 -2.13
N ALA A 376 -7.12 27.82 -1.71
CA ALA A 376 -8.26 27.23 -1.03
C ALA A 376 -9.20 26.55 -2.05
N GLY A 377 -9.20 25.22 -2.08
CA GLY A 377 -10.09 24.44 -2.93
C GLY A 377 -9.62 22.99 -3.04
N PHE A 378 -9.97 22.35 -4.15
CA PHE A 378 -9.60 20.96 -4.43
C PHE A 378 -8.35 20.92 -5.32
N THR A 379 -7.25 20.40 -4.78
CA THR A 379 -5.91 20.52 -5.38
C THR A 379 -5.34 19.20 -5.92
N HIS A 380 -6.05 18.08 -5.73
CA HIS A 380 -5.58 16.75 -6.12
C HIS A 380 -6.74 15.85 -6.57
N GLY A 381 -6.43 14.64 -7.03
CA GLY A 381 -7.45 13.64 -7.39
C GLY A 381 -8.28 13.19 -6.18
N THR A 382 -9.46 12.63 -6.43
CA THR A 382 -10.39 12.16 -5.37
C THR A 382 -9.90 10.92 -4.62
N GLY A 383 -9.00 10.14 -5.24
CA GLY A 383 -8.40 8.97 -4.59
C GLY A 383 -7.45 8.23 -5.53
N HIS A 384 -6.91 7.13 -5.03
CA HIS A 384 -5.97 6.24 -5.71
C HIS A 384 -6.25 4.77 -5.35
N GLY A 385 -5.65 3.83 -6.08
CA GLY A 385 -5.63 2.43 -5.67
C GLY A 385 -4.76 2.24 -4.43
N VAL A 386 -5.11 1.26 -3.60
CA VAL A 386 -4.30 0.82 -2.45
C VAL A 386 -4.17 -0.70 -2.47
N GLY A 387 -2.99 -1.18 -2.12
CA GLY A 387 -2.68 -2.59 -2.15
C GLY A 387 -1.35 -2.87 -1.48
N VAL A 388 -0.46 -3.53 -2.21
CA VAL A 388 0.92 -3.78 -1.78
C VAL A 388 1.80 -2.53 -1.91
N SER A 389 1.37 -1.55 -2.72
CA SER A 389 1.80 -0.15 -2.66
C SER A 389 0.73 0.74 -2.03
N LEU A 390 1.16 1.87 -1.48
CA LEU A 390 0.23 2.90 -0.99
C LEU A 390 -0.54 3.56 -2.14
N HIS A 391 0.17 3.87 -3.24
CA HIS A 391 -0.40 4.42 -4.47
C HIS A 391 -0.17 3.42 -5.61
N GLU A 392 -1.26 2.91 -6.21
CA GLU A 392 -1.23 2.00 -7.37
C GLU A 392 -2.39 2.22 -8.34
#